data_AF-A0AAW9ZDG1-F1
#
_entry.id   AF-A0AAW9ZDG1-F1
#
_cell.length_a   1.000
_cell.length_b   1.000
_cell.length_c   1.000
_cell.angle_alpha   90.00
_cell.angle_beta   90.00
_cell.angle_gamma   90.00
#
_symmetry.space_group_name_H-M   'P 1'
#
loop_
_entity.id
_entity.type
_entity.pdbx_description
1 polymer ?
#
loop_
_entity_poly.entity_id
_entity_poly.type
_entity_poly.pdbx_seq_one_letter_code
_entity_poly.pdbx_strand_id
1 'polypeptide(L)' 'MLNLEFIKGMFEWGFPIDDYVKFNQITPEQYQEITGKPYQQA' A
#
# COMPACT_ATOMS: atom_id res chain seq x y z
N MET A 1 -10.81 -8.72 -2.25
CA MET A 1 -9.84 -7.60 -2.20
C MET A 1 -9.91 -7.00 -0.81
N LEU A 2 -8.77 -6.83 -0.14
CA LEU A 2 -8.70 -6.01 1.06
C LEU A 2 -9.07 -4.56 0.70
N ASN A 3 -9.85 -3.89 1.56
CA ASN A 3 -10.23 -2.49 1.37
C ASN A 3 -8.99 -1.61 1.52
N LEU A 4 -8.73 -0.66 0.61
CA LEU A 4 -7.53 0.18 0.76
C LEU A 4 -7.58 1.17 1.93
N GLU A 5 -8.76 1.38 2.53
CA GLU A 5 -8.89 1.99 3.88
C GLU A 5 -8.20 1.16 4.98
N PHE A 6 -8.27 -0.17 4.92
CA PHE A 6 -7.60 -1.04 5.88
C PHE A 6 -6.08 -0.95 5.73
N ILE A 7 -5.59 -0.93 4.49
CA ILE A 7 -4.17 -0.86 4.18
C ILE A 7 -3.62 0.54 4.51
N LYS A 8 -4.42 1.59 4.30
CA LYS A 8 -4.12 2.94 4.78
C LYS A 8 -4.03 2.98 6.30
N GLY A 9 -4.97 2.38 7.02
CA GLY A 9 -4.92 2.26 8.47
C GLY A 9 -3.67 1.52 8.96
N MET A 10 -3.28 0.42 8.28
CA MET A 10 -2.03 -0.29 8.54
C MET A 10 -0.80 0.61 8.37
N PHE A 11 -0.74 1.41 7.29
CA PHE A 11 0.34 2.37 7.07
C PHE A 11 0.37 3.46 8.15
N GLU A 12 -0.78 3.99 8.55
CA GLU A 12 -0.90 4.96 9.65
C GLU A 12 -0.47 4.35 11.00
N TRP A 13 -0.61 3.04 11.17
CA TRP A 13 -0.10 2.28 12.32
C TRP A 13 1.40 1.97 12.23
N GLY A 14 2.05 2.34 11.13
CA GLY A 14 3.48 2.11 10.89
C GLY A 14 3.81 0.73 10.31
N PHE A 15 2.82 -0.02 9.82
CA PHE A 15 3.07 -1.26 9.09
C PHE A 15 3.51 -0.99 7.65
N PRO A 16 4.49 -1.75 7.13
CA PRO A 16 4.86 -1.68 5.73
C PRO A 16 3.73 -2.22 4.85
N ILE A 17 3.42 -1.51 3.77
CA ILE A 17 2.33 -1.89 2.86
C ILE A 17 2.83 -2.35 1.46
N ASP A 18 4.14 -2.45 1.28
CA ASP A 18 4.78 -2.86 0.03
C ASP A 18 4.36 -4.26 -0.42
N ASP A 19 4.21 -5.20 0.53
CA ASP A 19 3.74 -6.56 0.24
C ASP A 19 2.33 -6.58 -0.34
N TYR A 20 1.45 -5.64 0.03
CA TYR A 20 0.10 -5.58 -0.54
C TYR A 20 0.13 -5.23 -2.03
N VAL A 21 1.15 -4.51 -2.52
CA VAL A 21 1.37 -4.31 -3.94
C VAL A 21 1.85 -5.61 -4.60
N LYS A 22 2.79 -6.33 -3.98
CA LYS A 22 3.30 -7.62 -4.48
C LYS A 22 2.22 -8.70 -4.57
N PHE A 23 1.31 -8.75 -3.60
CA PHE A 23 0.18 -9.68 -3.58
C PHE A 23 -1.01 -9.21 -4.43
N ASN A 24 -0.84 -8.17 -5.23
CA ASN A 24 -1.88 -7.61 -6.09
C ASN A 24 -3.15 -7.19 -5.32
N GLN A 25 -3.00 -6.86 -4.02
CA GLN A 25 -4.08 -6.36 -3.16
C GLN A 25 -4.34 -4.88 -3.40
N ILE A 26 -3.30 -4.10 -3.71
CA ILE A 26 -3.37 -2.70 -4.13
C ILE A 26 -2.50 -2.47 -5.37
N THR A 27 -2.87 -1.47 -6.16
CA THR A 27 -2.05 -1.03 -7.28
C THR A 27 -0.89 -0.14 -6.80
N PRO A 28 0.21 -0.03 -7.57
CA PRO A 28 1.29 0.91 -7.26
C PRO A 28 0.80 2.37 -7.16
N GLU A 29 -0.27 2.73 -7.88
CA GLU A 29 -0.93 4.04 -7.77
C GLU A 29 -1.58 4.23 -6.39
N GLN A 30 -2.32 3.21 -5.90
CA GLN A 30 -2.90 3.23 -4.56
C GLN A 30 -1.83 3.26 -3.47
N TYR A 31 -0.73 2.53 -3.65
CA TYR A 31 0.43 2.63 -2.76
C TYR A 31 0.98 4.06 -2.71
N GLN A 32 1.12 4.72 -3.86
CA GLN A 32 1.59 6.10 -3.91
C GLN A 32 0.59 7.07 -3.24
N GLU A 33 -0.71 6.82 -3.37
CA GLU A 33 -1.75 7.60 -2.69
C GLU A 33 -1.69 7.46 -1.16
N ILE A 34 -1.41 6.25 -0.65
CA ILE A 34 -1.32 5.98 0.78
C ILE A 34 0.00 6.49 1.38
N THR A 35 1.13 6.19 0.73
CA THR A 35 2.46 6.45 1.28
C THR A 35 3.03 7.81 0.88
N GLY A 36 2.48 8.44 -0.16
CA GLY A 36 3.05 9.62 -0.80
C GLY A 36 4.35 9.36 -1.56
N LYS A 37 4.79 8.09 -1.67
CA LYS A 37 6.03 7.69 -2.35
C LYS A 37 5.71 6.79 -3.55
N PRO A 38 6.38 6.98 -4.69
CA PRO A 38 6.22 6.06 -5.81
C PRO A 38 6.66 4.66 -5.37
N TYR A 39 5.84 3.65 -5.68
CA TYR A 39 6.22 2.26 -5.44
C TYR A 39 7.40 1.91 -6.36
N GLN A 40 8.61 1.85 -5.81
CA GLN A 40 9.77 1.34 -6.52
C GLN A 40 9.81 -0.16 -6.32
N GLN A 41 9.40 -0.90 -7.35
CA GLN A 41 9.58 -2.35 -7.41
C GLN A 41 11.10 -2.63 -7.48
N ALA A 42 11.72 -2.79 -6.31
CA ALA A 42 13.10 -3.23 -6.17
C ALA A 42 13.24 -4.74 -6.46
#